data_AF-A0A2K9ESJ1-F1
#
_entry.id   AF-A0A2K9ESJ1-F1
#
_cell.length_a   1.000
_cell.length_b   1.000
_cell.length_c   1.000
_cell.angle_alpha   90.00
_cell.angle_beta   90.00
_cell.angle_gamma   90.00
#
_symmetry.space_group_name_H-M   'P 1'
#
loop_
_entity.id
_entity.type
_entity.pdbx_description
1 polymer ?
#
loop_
_entity_poly.entity_id
_entity_poly.type
_entity_poly.pdbx_seq_one_letter_code
_entity_poly.pdbx_strand_id
1 'polypeptide(L)'
;MSWENDAPLVPLRALANPLRIRIVSLLTGAPMSATEVAEELGIAHGSASYHLRRLTAAGFLRRADGAPGAGSGAAAGGAARRGQPPRRYEYDPDSARRLDRSGDAGPLLEALFTDLRRRAAAGRQVTSADAEVWLPRETWAEVCALTERAVRLVHDKAGPPRTGDGVHVSFTAMLLELGGRPGESGAPRGAPGGERG
;
A
#
# COMPACT_ATOMS: atom_id res chain seq x y z
N MET A 1 13.49 26.63 15.80
CA MET A 1 12.96 26.50 14.43
C MET A 1 12.86 25.02 14.13
N SER A 2 11.66 24.45 14.32
CA SER A 2 11.37 23.04 14.01
C SER A 2 11.26 22.92 12.49
N TRP A 3 12.21 22.25 11.86
CA TRP A 3 12.09 21.78 10.48
C TRP A 3 11.24 20.50 10.50
N GLU A 4 9.98 20.58 10.93
CA GLU A 4 9.12 19.42 10.85
C GLU A 4 8.93 19.04 9.37
N ASN A 5 9.17 17.77 9.14
CA ASN A 5 9.49 17.15 7.88
C ASN A 5 8.23 17.09 7.00
N ASP A 6 7.92 18.17 6.26
CA ASP A 6 6.90 18.20 5.20
C ASP A 6 7.37 17.40 3.98
N ALA A 7 7.64 16.11 4.19
CA ALA A 7 7.86 15.19 3.10
C ALA A 7 6.58 15.14 2.25
N PRO A 8 6.68 15.31 0.92
CA PRO A 8 5.51 15.40 0.06
C PRO A 8 4.67 14.12 0.17
N LEU A 9 3.34 14.31 0.07
CA LEU A 9 2.39 13.22 0.09
C LEU A 9 2.63 12.26 -1.08
N VAL A 10 2.38 10.98 -0.84
CA VAL A 10 2.54 9.88 -1.78
C VAL A 10 1.24 9.69 -2.57
N PRO A 11 1.25 9.85 -3.91
CA PRO A 11 0.03 9.87 -4.69
C PRO A 11 -0.52 8.46 -4.93
N LEU A 12 -1.75 8.17 -4.50
CA LEU A 12 -2.42 6.87 -4.66
C LEU A 12 -2.47 6.38 -6.11
N ARG A 13 -2.64 7.31 -7.07
CA ARG A 13 -2.65 6.99 -8.52
C ARG A 13 -1.39 6.25 -9.00
N ALA A 14 -0.26 6.41 -8.32
CA ALA A 14 0.95 5.67 -8.68
C ALA A 14 0.85 4.18 -8.34
N LEU A 15 -0.13 3.74 -7.53
CA LEU A 15 -0.46 2.32 -7.34
C LEU A 15 -1.64 1.82 -8.18
N ALA A 16 -2.30 2.69 -8.96
CA ALA A 16 -3.41 2.35 -9.85
C ALA A 16 -2.95 1.55 -11.10
N ASN A 17 -2.23 0.45 -10.89
CA ASN A 17 -1.84 -0.53 -11.88
C ASN A 17 -1.53 -1.85 -11.16
N PRO A 18 -2.18 -2.98 -11.55
CA PRO A 18 -2.00 -4.26 -10.86
C PRO A 18 -0.55 -4.73 -10.80
N LEU A 19 0.26 -4.49 -11.84
CA LEU A 19 1.67 -4.86 -11.84
C LEU A 19 2.48 -4.06 -10.83
N ARG A 20 2.15 -2.78 -10.61
CA ARG A 20 2.81 -1.97 -9.59
C ARG A 20 2.47 -2.42 -8.17
N ILE A 21 1.25 -2.89 -7.94
CA ILE A 21 0.86 -3.55 -6.68
C ILE A 21 1.71 -4.79 -6.45
N ARG A 22 1.85 -5.65 -7.47
CA ARG A 22 2.73 -6.84 -7.40
C ARG A 22 4.17 -6.49 -7.04
N ILE A 23 4.73 -5.46 -7.68
CA ILE A 23 6.11 -5.03 -7.43
C ILE A 23 6.26 -4.54 -5.99
N VAL A 24 5.31 -3.74 -5.48
CA VAL A 24 5.35 -3.30 -4.08
C VAL A 24 5.22 -4.48 -3.13
N SER A 25 4.26 -5.39 -3.34
CA SER A 25 4.11 -6.59 -2.51
C SER A 25 5.37 -7.46 -2.49
N LEU A 26 6.05 -7.59 -3.63
CA LEU A 26 7.30 -8.34 -3.73
C LEU A 26 8.43 -7.67 -2.92
N LEU A 27 8.58 -6.36 -3.05
CA LEU A 27 9.61 -5.56 -2.39
C LEU A 27 9.33 -5.29 -0.90
N THR A 28 8.16 -5.68 -0.40
CA THR A 28 7.87 -5.72 1.05
C THR A 28 8.69 -6.82 1.74
N GLY A 29 8.98 -7.93 1.07
CA GLY A 29 9.70 -9.06 1.67
C GLY A 29 11.23 -8.97 1.60
N ALA A 30 11.77 -8.28 0.60
CA ALA A 30 13.21 -8.07 0.48
C ALA A 30 13.56 -6.94 -0.50
N PRO A 31 14.72 -6.29 -0.33
CA PRO A 31 15.29 -5.45 -1.38
C PRO A 31 15.60 -6.25 -2.65
N MET A 32 15.24 -5.73 -3.83
CA MET A 32 15.53 -6.38 -5.12
C MET A 32 15.90 -5.38 -6.21
N SER A 33 16.69 -5.85 -7.17
CA SER A 33 17.05 -5.16 -8.39
C SER A 33 15.99 -5.33 -9.49
N ALA A 34 16.10 -4.55 -10.57
CA ALA A 34 15.20 -4.67 -11.71
C ALA A 34 15.25 -6.05 -12.40
N THR A 35 16.41 -6.70 -12.40
CA THR A 35 16.58 -8.06 -12.92
C THR A 35 15.84 -9.08 -12.07
N GLU A 36 16.10 -9.07 -10.76
CA GLU A 36 15.42 -9.97 -9.81
C GLU A 36 13.89 -9.78 -9.87
N VAL A 37 13.39 -8.54 -9.92
CA VAL A 37 11.95 -8.27 -10.07
C VAL A 37 11.38 -8.78 -11.40
N ALA A 38 12.14 -8.65 -12.49
CA ALA A 38 11.72 -9.12 -13.80
C ALA A 38 11.59 -10.64 -13.84
N GLU A 39 12.57 -11.35 -13.28
CA GLU A 39 12.60 -12.80 -13.15
C GLU A 39 11.45 -13.29 -12.25
N GLU A 40 11.28 -12.70 -11.08
CA GLU A 40 10.24 -13.09 -10.12
C GLU A 40 8.82 -12.92 -10.66
N LEU A 41 8.57 -11.86 -11.42
CA LEU A 41 7.24 -11.54 -11.93
C LEU A 41 6.97 -12.08 -13.35
N GLY A 42 7.99 -12.64 -14.01
CA GLY A 42 7.91 -13.10 -15.40
C GLY A 42 7.64 -11.96 -16.38
N ILE A 43 8.27 -10.80 -16.18
CA ILE A 43 8.08 -9.60 -17.02
C ILE A 43 9.38 -9.18 -17.70
N ALA A 44 9.29 -8.35 -18.74
CA ALA A 44 10.47 -7.79 -19.38
C ALA A 44 11.26 -6.87 -18.42
N HIS A 45 12.59 -6.97 -18.42
CA HIS A 45 13.49 -6.13 -17.61
C HIS A 45 13.22 -4.62 -17.80
N GLY A 46 12.94 -4.19 -19.03
CA GLY A 46 12.58 -2.80 -19.33
C GLY A 46 11.31 -2.34 -18.61
N SER A 47 10.30 -3.21 -18.50
CA SER A 47 9.05 -2.96 -17.77
C SER A 47 9.31 -2.88 -16.27
N ALA A 48 10.05 -3.84 -15.69
CA ALA A 48 10.45 -3.81 -14.29
C ALA A 48 11.17 -2.49 -13.94
N SER A 49 12.19 -2.14 -14.73
CA SER A 49 12.95 -0.90 -14.58
C SER A 49 12.08 0.35 -14.65
N TYR A 50 11.13 0.40 -15.58
CA TYR A 50 10.19 1.51 -15.71
C TYR A 50 9.31 1.66 -14.47
N HIS A 51 8.70 0.57 -13.99
CA HIS A 51 7.81 0.61 -12.84
C HIS A 51 8.54 0.94 -11.54
N LEU A 52 9.74 0.40 -11.32
CA LEU A 52 10.57 0.73 -10.16
C LEU A 52 10.89 2.22 -10.09
N ARG A 53 11.26 2.84 -11.21
CA ARG A 53 11.49 4.30 -11.26
C ARG A 53 10.23 5.09 -10.95
N ARG A 54 9.08 4.70 -11.50
CA ARG A 54 7.79 5.37 -11.26
C ARG A 54 7.38 5.28 -9.78
N LEU A 55 7.53 4.11 -9.17
CA LEU A 55 7.21 3.89 -7.76
C LEU A 55 8.17 4.61 -6.80
N THR A 56 9.47 4.63 -7.15
CA THR A 56 10.48 5.40 -6.40
C THR A 56 10.18 6.90 -6.47
N ALA A 57 9.90 7.43 -7.68
CA ALA A 57 9.57 8.84 -7.86
C ALA A 57 8.27 9.25 -7.14
N ALA A 58 7.34 8.31 -6.96
CA ALA A 58 6.13 8.52 -6.19
C ALA A 58 6.33 8.38 -4.67
N GLY A 59 7.48 7.89 -4.21
CA GLY A 59 7.80 7.73 -2.79
C GLY A 59 7.29 6.44 -2.15
N PHE A 60 6.93 5.42 -2.94
CA PHE A 60 6.57 4.08 -2.45
C PHE A 60 7.77 3.17 -2.22
N LEU A 61 8.87 3.42 -2.93
CA LEU A 61 10.09 2.64 -2.84
C LEU A 61 11.25 3.58 -2.51
N ARG A 62 12.21 3.06 -1.75
CA ARG A 62 13.51 3.68 -1.52
C ARG A 62 14.62 2.79 -2.04
N ARG A 63 15.82 3.36 -2.21
CA ARG A 63 17.00 2.55 -2.50
C ARG A 63 17.43 1.84 -1.22
N ALA A 64 17.79 0.58 -1.35
CA ALA A 64 18.30 -0.20 -0.22
C ALA A 64 19.77 0.12 0.10
N ASP A 65 20.47 0.71 -0.86
CA ASP A 65 21.83 1.21 -0.67
C ASP A 65 21.73 2.62 -0.05
N GLY A 66 21.88 2.72 1.28
CA GLY A 66 21.69 3.93 2.08
C GLY A 66 22.67 5.09 1.82
N ALA A 67 22.78 5.57 0.59
CA ALA A 67 23.44 6.85 0.30
C ALA A 67 22.44 8.01 0.53
N PRO A 68 22.68 8.92 1.49
CA PRO A 68 21.83 10.09 1.67
C PRO A 68 22.09 11.08 0.54
N GLY A 69 21.01 11.60 -0.05
CA GLY A 69 21.05 12.78 -0.92
C GLY A 69 20.99 12.49 -2.42
N ALA A 70 19.79 12.63 -2.97
CA ALA A 70 19.57 13.55 -4.09
C ALA A 70 18.06 13.79 -4.19
N GLY A 71 17.65 15.00 -3.85
CA GLY A 71 16.33 15.51 -4.19
C GLY A 71 16.07 15.45 -5.70
N SER A 72 14.84 15.78 -6.03
CA SER A 72 14.30 15.97 -7.37
C SER A 72 15.33 16.32 -8.45
N GLY A 73 15.38 15.49 -9.49
CA GLY A 73 15.90 15.86 -10.80
C GLY A 73 17.38 15.59 -11.04
N ALA A 74 17.71 14.39 -11.54
CA ALA A 74 18.71 14.20 -12.58
C ALA A 74 18.60 12.80 -13.22
N ALA A 75 18.46 12.83 -14.55
CA ALA A 75 18.77 11.84 -15.60
C ALA A 75 19.57 10.58 -15.20
N ALA A 76 19.51 9.44 -15.86
CA ALA A 76 18.73 8.88 -16.96
C ALA A 76 19.11 7.38 -16.98
N GLY A 77 18.61 6.60 -17.94
CA GLY A 77 18.84 5.16 -18.07
C GLY A 77 20.29 4.76 -18.38
N GLY A 78 21.22 4.98 -17.46
CA GLY A 78 22.57 4.45 -17.55
C GLY A 78 22.59 2.98 -17.16
N ALA A 79 23.03 2.11 -18.08
CA ALA A 79 23.51 0.78 -17.75
C ALA A 79 24.48 0.88 -16.56
N ALA A 80 24.44 -0.10 -15.66
CA ALA A 80 25.39 -0.16 -14.55
C ALA A 80 26.82 0.03 -15.10
N ARG A 81 27.60 0.94 -14.51
CA ARG A 81 29.03 1.05 -14.82
C ARG A 81 29.64 -0.32 -14.54
N ARG A 82 30.55 -0.78 -15.43
CA ARG A 82 31.19 -2.10 -15.32
C ARG A 82 31.76 -2.26 -13.89
N GLY A 83 31.25 -3.24 -13.14
CA GLY A 83 31.65 -3.52 -11.75
C GLY A 83 30.80 -2.90 -10.64
N GLN A 84 29.80 -2.05 -10.93
CA GLN A 84 28.89 -1.55 -9.90
C GLN A 84 27.80 -2.60 -9.59
N PRO A 85 27.51 -2.90 -8.31
CA PRO A 85 26.41 -3.78 -7.95
C PRO A 85 25.08 -3.24 -8.50
N PRO A 86 24.14 -4.13 -8.85
CA PRO A 86 22.85 -3.71 -9.39
C PRO A 86 22.11 -2.89 -8.33
N ARG A 87 21.47 -1.80 -8.77
CA ARG A 87 20.67 -0.94 -7.89
C ARG A 87 19.51 -1.73 -7.33
N ARG A 88 19.40 -1.81 -5.99
CA ARG A 88 18.30 -2.49 -5.31
C ARG A 88 17.31 -1.49 -4.71
N TYR A 89 16.05 -1.86 -4.76
CA TYR A 89 14.92 -1.09 -4.27
C TYR A 89 14.23 -1.88 -3.18
N GLU A 90 13.68 -1.20 -2.20
CA GLU A 90 12.86 -1.80 -1.16
C GLU A 90 11.64 -0.93 -0.88
N TYR A 91 10.59 -1.55 -0.33
CA TYR A 91 9.40 -0.83 0.08
C TYR A 91 9.72 0.18 1.18
N ASP A 92 9.16 1.38 1.06
CA ASP A 92 9.22 2.39 2.13
C ASP A 92 8.04 2.19 3.09
N PRO A 93 8.25 1.70 4.32
CA PRO A 93 7.16 1.47 5.28
C PRO A 93 6.44 2.76 5.69
N ASP A 94 7.10 3.92 5.59
CA ASP A 94 6.51 5.21 5.94
C ASP A 94 5.64 5.78 4.81
N SER A 95 5.69 5.21 3.60
CA SER A 95 4.88 5.65 2.46
C SER A 95 3.38 5.57 2.75
N ALA A 96 2.94 4.59 3.54
CA ALA A 96 1.54 4.41 3.94
C ALA A 96 1.02 5.55 4.83
N ARG A 97 1.89 6.13 5.67
CA ARG A 97 1.57 7.27 6.54
C ARG A 97 1.42 8.56 5.74
N ARG A 98 2.21 8.69 4.65
CA ARG A 98 2.26 9.86 3.78
C ARG A 98 1.29 9.80 2.59
N LEU A 99 0.39 8.83 2.53
CA LEU A 99 -0.55 8.69 1.42
C LEU A 99 -1.46 9.92 1.27
N ASP A 100 -1.51 10.46 0.05
CA ASP A 100 -2.50 11.46 -0.34
C ASP A 100 -3.87 10.80 -0.51
N ARG A 101 -4.70 10.91 0.53
CA ARG A 101 -6.08 10.39 0.56
C ARG A 101 -7.12 11.39 0.04
N SER A 102 -6.71 12.57 -0.42
CA SER A 102 -7.63 13.59 -0.92
C SER A 102 -8.13 13.31 -2.35
N GLY A 103 -7.40 12.48 -3.10
CA GLY A 103 -7.74 12.12 -4.48
C GLY A 103 -8.68 10.92 -4.60
N ASP A 104 -9.18 10.69 -5.83
CA ASP A 104 -9.99 9.52 -6.17
C ASP A 104 -9.23 8.20 -5.97
N ALA A 105 -9.73 7.37 -5.06
CA ALA A 105 -9.19 6.06 -4.74
C ALA A 105 -9.67 4.96 -5.71
N GLY A 106 -10.67 5.23 -6.56
CA GLY A 106 -11.29 4.24 -7.46
C GLY A 106 -10.28 3.47 -8.30
N PRO A 107 -9.37 4.14 -9.05
CA PRO A 107 -8.36 3.45 -9.85
C PRO A 107 -7.39 2.57 -9.04
N LEU A 108 -7.12 2.93 -7.78
CA LEU A 108 -6.32 2.10 -6.88
C LEU A 108 -7.11 0.86 -6.44
N LEU A 109 -8.34 1.05 -6.00
CA LEU A 109 -9.22 -0.04 -5.58
C LEU A 109 -9.40 -1.06 -6.71
N GLU A 110 -9.64 -0.58 -7.93
CA GLU A 110 -9.76 -1.44 -9.13
C GLU A 110 -8.48 -2.27 -9.36
N ALA A 111 -7.31 -1.62 -9.25
CA ALA A 111 -6.04 -2.32 -9.40
C ALA A 111 -5.81 -3.36 -8.27
N LEU A 112 -6.20 -3.04 -7.04
CA LEU A 112 -6.14 -3.95 -5.89
C LEU A 112 -7.05 -5.16 -6.08
N PHE A 113 -8.29 -4.95 -6.52
CA PHE A 113 -9.23 -6.04 -6.79
C PHE A 113 -8.78 -6.92 -7.96
N THR A 114 -8.23 -6.32 -9.01
CA THR A 114 -7.62 -7.07 -10.12
C THR A 114 -6.51 -7.99 -9.61
N ASP A 115 -5.62 -7.47 -8.75
CA ASP A 115 -4.53 -8.24 -8.15
C ASP A 115 -5.04 -9.33 -7.19
N LEU A 116 -6.05 -9.00 -6.37
CA LEU A 116 -6.69 -9.94 -5.44
C LEU A 116 -7.36 -11.10 -6.20
N ARG A 117 -8.10 -10.82 -7.28
CA ARG A 117 -8.68 -11.85 -8.15
C ARG A 117 -7.63 -12.81 -8.68
N ARG A 118 -6.48 -12.29 -9.13
CA ARG A 118 -5.36 -13.14 -9.56
C ARG A 118 -4.85 -14.02 -8.42
N ARG A 119 -4.66 -13.48 -7.21
CA ARG A 119 -4.19 -14.27 -6.04
C ARG A 119 -5.19 -15.35 -5.64
N ALA A 120 -6.48 -15.02 -5.63
CA ALA A 120 -7.56 -15.96 -5.32
C ALA A 120 -7.64 -17.11 -6.33
N ALA A 121 -7.43 -16.84 -7.63
CA ALA A 121 -7.42 -17.87 -8.67
C ALA A 121 -6.20 -18.82 -8.58
N ALA A 122 -5.07 -18.36 -8.02
CA ALA A 122 -3.83 -19.13 -7.93
C ALA A 122 -3.61 -19.82 -6.58
N GLY A 123 -4.34 -19.41 -5.53
CA GLY A 123 -4.14 -19.86 -4.16
C GLY A 123 -5.29 -20.68 -3.61
N ARG A 124 -5.05 -21.36 -2.48
CA ARG A 124 -6.11 -21.96 -1.67
C ARG A 124 -6.61 -20.95 -0.65
N GLN A 125 -7.91 -20.73 -0.59
CA GLN A 125 -8.54 -19.92 0.44
C GLN A 125 -8.45 -20.62 1.81
N VAL A 126 -7.83 -19.97 2.80
CA VAL A 126 -7.65 -20.53 4.16
C VAL A 126 -8.77 -20.07 5.09
N THR A 127 -9.24 -18.83 4.94
CA THR A 127 -10.34 -18.23 5.70
C THR A 127 -10.88 -17.04 4.92
N SER A 128 -12.19 -16.81 5.02
CA SER A 128 -12.85 -15.62 4.49
C SER A 128 -14.08 -15.31 5.33
N ALA A 129 -14.27 -14.05 5.68
CA ALA A 129 -15.53 -13.54 6.20
C ALA A 129 -15.80 -12.20 5.52
N ASP A 130 -17.04 -11.98 5.13
CA ASP A 130 -17.56 -10.71 4.60
C ASP A 130 -18.82 -10.38 5.40
N ALA A 131 -18.89 -9.15 5.91
CA ALA A 131 -19.99 -8.71 6.75
C ALA A 131 -20.14 -7.20 6.69
N GLU A 132 -21.35 -6.75 6.37
CA GLU A 132 -21.79 -5.37 6.54
C GLU A 132 -22.68 -5.30 7.79
N VAL A 133 -22.12 -4.83 8.90
CA VAL A 133 -22.76 -4.88 10.22
C VAL A 133 -22.48 -3.61 11.03
N TRP A 134 -23.29 -3.39 12.07
CA TRP A 134 -23.12 -2.30 13.02
C TRP A 134 -22.40 -2.80 14.27
N LEU A 135 -21.34 -2.10 14.66
CA LEU A 135 -20.55 -2.40 15.85
C LEU A 135 -20.57 -1.19 16.80
N PRO A 136 -20.52 -1.43 18.12
CA PRO A 136 -20.16 -0.39 19.07
C PRO A 136 -18.80 0.22 18.72
N ARG A 137 -18.60 1.50 19.03
CA ARG A 137 -17.40 2.25 18.61
C ARG A 137 -16.11 1.67 19.21
N GLU A 138 -16.20 1.18 20.44
CA GLU A 138 -15.13 0.48 21.14
C GLU A 138 -14.77 -0.84 20.45
N THR A 139 -15.76 -1.62 20.01
CA THR A 139 -15.55 -2.85 19.25
C THR A 139 -14.92 -2.56 17.90
N TRP A 140 -15.36 -1.51 17.20
CA TRP A 140 -14.75 -1.08 15.95
C TRP A 140 -13.27 -0.68 16.14
N ALA A 141 -12.97 0.10 17.18
CA ALA A 141 -11.59 0.48 17.49
C ALA A 141 -10.70 -0.75 17.77
N GLU A 142 -11.23 -1.75 18.46
CA GLU A 142 -10.52 -3.02 18.71
C GLU A 142 -10.24 -3.80 17.42
N VAL A 143 -11.21 -3.90 16.50
CA VAL A 143 -11.05 -4.54 15.19
C VAL A 143 -9.97 -3.84 14.36
N CYS A 144 -9.96 -2.51 14.34
CA CYS A 144 -8.91 -1.71 13.69
C CYS A 144 -7.53 -2.03 14.28
N ALA A 145 -7.39 -2.01 15.61
CA ALA A 145 -6.13 -2.29 16.29
C ALA A 145 -5.62 -3.73 16.07
N LEU A 146 -6.52 -4.72 16.04
CA LEU A 146 -6.20 -6.12 15.69
C LEU A 146 -5.68 -6.22 14.26
N THR A 147 -6.34 -5.55 13.32
CA THR A 147 -5.93 -5.60 11.91
C THR A 147 -4.57 -4.91 11.70
N GLU A 148 -4.34 -3.76 12.33
CA GLU A 148 -3.02 -3.10 12.28
C GLU A 148 -1.90 -3.98 12.85
N ARG A 149 -2.18 -4.75 13.91
CA ARG A 149 -1.22 -5.74 14.44
C ARG A 149 -0.95 -6.85 13.43
N ALA A 150 -1.98 -7.38 12.77
CA ALA A 150 -1.82 -8.40 11.73
C ALA A 150 -1.00 -7.88 10.53
N VAL A 151 -1.30 -6.67 10.04
CA VAL A 151 -0.55 -6.01 8.96
C VAL A 151 0.94 -5.87 9.32
N ARG A 152 1.24 -5.34 10.51
CA ARG A 152 2.62 -5.19 10.98
C ARG A 152 3.35 -6.54 11.05
N LEU A 153 2.70 -7.56 11.62
CA LEU A 153 3.29 -8.89 11.70
C LEU A 153 3.65 -9.45 10.33
N VAL A 154 2.77 -9.29 9.33
CA VAL A 154 3.03 -9.72 7.95
C VAL A 154 4.22 -8.96 7.36
N HIS A 155 4.28 -7.63 7.52
CA HIS A 155 5.39 -6.83 6.99
C HIS A 155 6.72 -7.15 7.67
N ASP A 156 6.75 -7.22 9.01
CA ASP A 156 7.97 -7.44 9.79
C ASP A 156 8.57 -8.84 9.60
N LYS A 157 7.73 -9.82 9.23
CA LYS A 157 8.13 -11.22 9.02
C LYS A 157 8.20 -11.61 7.55
N ALA A 158 7.91 -10.69 6.63
CA ALA A 158 8.06 -10.96 5.21
C ALA A 158 9.54 -11.20 4.89
N GLY A 159 9.82 -12.32 4.22
CA GLY A 159 11.15 -12.69 3.77
C GLY A 159 11.25 -12.70 2.24
N PRO A 160 12.43 -13.00 1.69
CA PRO A 160 12.63 -13.10 0.27
C PRO A 160 11.76 -14.21 -0.37
N PRO A 161 11.42 -14.10 -1.67
CA PRO A 161 10.71 -15.14 -2.39
C PRO A 161 11.49 -16.46 -2.40
N ARG A 162 10.76 -17.59 -2.27
CA ARG A 162 11.30 -18.97 -2.38
C ARG A 162 12.48 -19.29 -1.45
N THR A 163 12.58 -18.62 -0.31
CA THR A 163 13.59 -18.94 0.71
C THR A 163 12.97 -19.64 1.92
N GLY A 164 13.67 -20.66 2.44
CA GLY A 164 13.28 -21.36 3.68
C GLY A 164 12.03 -22.23 3.55
N ASP A 165 11.43 -22.56 4.70
CA ASP A 165 10.18 -23.31 4.87
C ASP A 165 8.95 -22.40 4.95
N GLY A 166 9.09 -21.13 4.57
CA GLY A 166 8.03 -20.13 4.63
C GLY A 166 6.86 -20.46 3.69
N VAL A 167 5.64 -20.18 4.15
CA VAL A 167 4.44 -20.30 3.32
C VAL A 167 4.31 -19.07 2.43
N HIS A 168 4.19 -19.27 1.12
CA HIS A 168 3.85 -18.18 0.20
C HIS A 168 2.39 -17.76 0.42
N VAL A 169 2.20 -16.62 1.10
CA VAL A 169 0.88 -16.14 1.51
C VAL A 169 0.44 -14.92 0.71
N SER A 170 -0.87 -14.78 0.58
CA SER A 170 -1.54 -13.56 0.14
C SER A 170 -2.26 -12.97 1.35
N PHE A 171 -1.95 -11.72 1.68
CA PHE A 171 -2.65 -10.97 2.73
C PHE A 171 -3.20 -9.66 2.12
N THR A 172 -4.47 -9.35 2.41
CA THR A 172 -5.11 -8.09 2.04
C THR A 172 -6.03 -7.72 3.19
N ALA A 173 -5.88 -6.51 3.74
CA ALA A 173 -6.76 -5.98 4.76
C ALA A 173 -7.39 -4.69 4.24
N MET A 174 -8.71 -4.58 4.36
CA MET A 174 -9.47 -3.37 4.04
C MET A 174 -10.54 -3.22 5.12
N LEU A 175 -10.55 -2.09 5.80
CA LEU A 175 -11.56 -1.72 6.77
C LEU A 175 -12.19 -0.43 6.26
N LEU A 176 -13.52 -0.42 6.18
CA LEU A 176 -14.28 0.72 5.70
C LEU A 176 -15.26 1.11 6.80
N GLU A 177 -15.22 2.37 7.21
CA GLU A 177 -16.33 2.97 7.92
C GLU A 177 -17.34 3.43 6.86
N LEU A 178 -18.49 2.76 6.80
CA LEU A 178 -19.54 3.12 5.86
C LEU A 178 -20.35 4.27 6.46
N GLY A 179 -20.11 5.47 5.94
CA GLY A 179 -20.81 6.66 6.39
C GLY A 179 -22.21 6.81 5.80
N GLY A 180 -23.19 7.07 6.66
CA GLY A 180 -24.10 8.19 6.40
C GLY A 180 -23.29 9.48 6.30
N ARG A 181 -23.65 10.36 5.37
CA ARG A 181 -22.89 11.55 4.94
C ARG A 181 -22.25 12.35 6.10
N PRO A 182 -21.06 12.97 5.92
CA PRO A 182 -20.53 13.89 6.91
C PRO A 182 -21.47 15.11 7.01
N GLY A 183 -22.25 15.22 8.10
CA GLY A 183 -23.11 16.37 8.36
C GLY A 183 -24.38 16.16 9.18
N GLU A 184 -24.87 14.93 9.41
CA GLU A 184 -26.10 14.71 10.19
C GLU A 184 -25.80 14.12 11.57
N SER A 185 -25.23 14.95 12.44
CA SER A 185 -25.37 14.76 13.89
C SER A 185 -25.62 16.13 14.51
N GLY A 186 -26.87 16.36 14.91
CA GLY A 186 -27.22 17.46 15.82
C GLY A 186 -28.39 18.35 15.41
N ALA A 187 -29.62 17.82 15.44
CA ALA A 187 -30.75 18.52 16.05
C ALA A 187 -31.98 17.59 16.13
N PRO A 188 -32.48 17.21 17.31
CA PRO A 188 -33.86 16.76 17.41
C PRO A 188 -34.75 17.98 17.16
N ARG A 189 -35.44 18.03 16.01
CA ARG A 189 -36.60 18.91 15.83
C ARG A 189 -37.70 18.38 16.75
N GLY A 190 -37.73 18.90 17.97
CA GLY A 190 -38.86 18.75 18.87
C GLY A 190 -40.10 19.39 18.25
N ALA A 191 -41.16 18.61 18.10
CA ALA A 191 -42.55 19.04 18.09
C ALA A 191 -43.41 17.81 18.48
N PRO A 192 -44.63 17.96 19.02
CA PRO A 192 -45.43 19.17 19.21
C PRO A 192 -46.03 19.32 20.64
N GLY A 193 -46.50 20.51 20.99
CA GLY A 193 -47.37 20.74 22.15
C GLY A 193 -47.21 22.17 22.66
N GLY A 194 -48.24 22.98 22.83
CA GLY A 194 -49.66 22.81 22.58
C GLY A 194 -50.31 24.19 22.73
N GLU A 195 -51.49 24.33 22.13
CA GLU A 195 -52.40 25.43 22.41
C GLU A 195 -52.68 25.52 23.92
N ARG A 196 -52.59 26.74 24.48
CA ARG A 196 -53.48 27.32 25.51
C ARG A 196 -52.87 28.65 26.02
N GLY A 197 -53.63 29.74 25.91
CA GLY A 197 -53.32 31.05 26.47
C GLY A 197 -53.81 32.16 25.58
#